data_AF-A0A8S4A5J0-F1
#
_entry.id   AF-A0A8S4A5J0-F1
#
_cell.length_a   1.000
_cell.length_b   1.000
_cell.length_c   1.000
_cell.angle_alpha   90.00
_cell.angle_beta   90.00
_cell.angle_gamma   90.00
#
_symmetry.space_group_name_H-M   'P 1'
#
loop_
_entity.id
_entity.type
_entity.pdbx_description
1 polymer ?
#
loop_
_entity_poly.entity_id
_entity_poly.type
_entity_poly.pdbx_seq_one_letter_code
_entity_poly.pdbx_strand_id
1 'polypeptide(L)'
;RRMPQDQQEHWHHIQRKIARHVVAGQRFCRNIPGYFKLDIQDRISLGKNVGFGLMVLIACTEFYDPEFKRFKHIWNWTMPMQNPLFSYKLHLLSLGDKMHEIQVDRTEASMMCAISMTSIDCPGLLKPKIVCDIRDALIVALQAHIS
;
A
#
# COMPACT_ATOMS: atom_id res chain seq x y z
N ARG A 1 2.92 -17.64 -27.08
CA ARG A 1 1.44 -17.70 -27.03
C ARG A 1 0.93 -16.28 -26.79
N ARG A 2 0.05 -15.74 -27.65
CA ARG A 2 -0.58 -14.42 -27.43
C ARG A 2 -1.63 -14.53 -26.32
N MET A 3 -1.69 -13.54 -25.42
CA MET A 3 -2.78 -13.46 -24.44
C MET A 3 -4.11 -13.24 -25.16
N PRO A 4 -5.21 -13.85 -24.70
CA PRO A 4 -6.56 -13.51 -25.14
C PRO A 4 -6.83 -12.01 -24.95
N GLN A 5 -7.55 -11.39 -25.89
CA GLN A 5 -7.78 -9.95 -25.94
C GLN A 5 -8.41 -9.39 -24.64
N ASP A 6 -9.38 -10.11 -24.06
CA ASP A 6 -10.02 -9.75 -22.79
C ASP A 6 -9.04 -9.69 -21.61
N GLN A 7 -8.03 -10.56 -21.59
CA GLN A 7 -6.99 -10.55 -20.56
C GLN A 7 -6.04 -9.37 -20.75
N GLN A 8 -5.79 -8.96 -21.99
CA GLN A 8 -4.91 -7.83 -22.32
C GLN A 8 -5.57 -6.49 -21.96
N GLU A 9 -6.85 -6.31 -22.28
CA GLU A 9 -7.63 -5.13 -21.90
C GLU A 9 -7.75 -4.99 -20.38
N HIS A 10 -7.94 -6.12 -19.69
CA HIS A 10 -7.94 -6.18 -18.23
C HIS A 10 -6.61 -5.76 -17.62
N TRP A 11 -5.48 -6.26 -18.16
CA TRP A 11 -4.17 -5.87 -17.68
C TRP A 11 -3.89 -4.38 -17.87
N HIS A 12 -4.29 -3.82 -19.01
CA HIS A 12 -4.22 -2.38 -19.24
C HIS A 12 -5.11 -1.56 -18.28
N HIS A 13 -6.23 -2.11 -17.83
CA HIS A 13 -7.06 -1.47 -16.80
C HIS A 13 -6.35 -1.45 -15.44
N ILE A 14 -5.75 -2.57 -15.03
CA ILE A 14 -5.00 -2.68 -13.78
C ILE A 14 -3.81 -1.72 -13.79
N GLN A 15 -3.00 -1.74 -14.86
CA GLN A 15 -1.84 -0.88 -15.01
C GLN A 15 -2.20 0.60 -14.89
N ARG A 16 -3.29 1.04 -15.54
CA ARG A 16 -3.77 2.43 -15.45
C ARG A 16 -4.17 2.81 -14.03
N LYS A 17 -4.81 1.91 -13.28
CA LYS A 17 -5.19 2.17 -11.88
C LYS A 17 -3.98 2.19 -10.96
N ILE A 18 -3.03 1.27 -11.11
CA ILE A 18 -1.78 1.24 -10.33
C ILE A 18 -1.01 2.55 -10.54
N ALA A 19 -0.86 3.00 -11.79
CA ALA A 19 -0.14 4.25 -12.08
C ALA A 19 -0.72 5.47 -11.34
N ARG A 20 -2.06 5.61 -11.28
CA ARG A 20 -2.71 6.68 -10.51
C ARG A 20 -2.44 6.57 -9.01
N HIS A 21 -2.45 5.35 -8.47
CA HIS A 21 -2.21 5.10 -7.05
C HIS A 21 -0.74 5.30 -6.67
N VAL A 22 0.19 5.01 -7.57
CA VAL A 22 1.62 5.36 -7.37
C VAL A 22 1.77 6.86 -7.21
N VAL A 23 1.13 7.68 -8.07
CA VAL A 23 1.18 9.15 -7.95
C VAL A 23 0.54 9.62 -6.65
N ALA A 24 -0.60 9.07 -6.26
CA ALA A 24 -1.25 9.39 -4.98
C ALA A 24 -0.38 9.00 -3.77
N GLY A 25 0.20 7.81 -3.78
CA GLY A 25 1.12 7.33 -2.74
C GLY A 25 2.37 8.20 -2.60
N GLN A 26 2.94 8.66 -3.73
CA GLN A 26 4.05 9.61 -3.71
C GLN A 26 3.65 10.96 -3.10
N ARG A 27 2.43 11.44 -3.34
CA ARG A 27 1.90 12.66 -2.69
C ARG A 27 1.70 12.45 -1.20
N PHE A 28 1.14 11.30 -0.79
CA PHE A 28 1.01 10.93 0.61
C PHE A 28 2.37 10.94 1.32
N CYS A 29 3.39 10.31 0.73
CA CYS A 29 4.73 10.24 1.32
C CYS A 29 5.33 11.63 1.59
N ARG A 30 5.09 12.61 0.69
CA ARG A 30 5.55 14.00 0.89
C ARG A 30 4.96 14.67 2.13
N ASN A 31 3.80 14.21 2.59
CA ASN A 31 3.13 14.74 3.77
C ASN A 31 3.54 14.01 5.06
N ILE A 32 4.33 12.93 4.97
CA ILE A 32 4.85 12.25 6.15
C ILE A 32 5.84 13.20 6.86
N PRO A 33 5.63 13.52 8.15
CA PRO A 33 6.55 14.36 8.91
C PRO A 33 7.98 13.83 8.86
N GLY A 34 8.94 14.68 8.50
CA GLY A 34 10.35 14.31 8.39
C GLY A 34 10.75 13.60 7.08
N TYR A 35 9.81 13.18 6.22
CA TYR A 35 10.13 12.47 4.96
C TYR A 35 11.00 13.31 4.01
N PHE A 36 10.86 14.64 4.05
CA PHE A 36 11.70 15.57 3.28
C PHE A 36 13.18 15.59 3.72
N LYS A 37 13.53 14.98 4.86
CA LYS A 37 14.92 14.84 5.34
C LYS A 37 15.63 13.63 4.70
N LEU A 38 14.88 12.71 4.11
CA LEU A 38 15.43 11.55 3.43
C LEU A 38 16.18 11.96 2.16
N ASP A 39 17.25 11.26 1.84
CA ASP A 39 17.93 11.42 0.55
C ASP A 39 16.99 11.05 -0.61
N ILE A 40 17.17 11.66 -1.77
CA ILE A 40 16.33 11.35 -2.95
C ILE A 40 16.47 9.88 -3.36
N GLN A 41 17.66 9.30 -3.24
CA GLN A 41 17.90 7.88 -3.54
C GLN A 41 17.17 6.99 -2.54
N ASP A 42 17.17 7.35 -1.25
CA ASP A 42 16.44 6.60 -0.22
C ASP A 42 14.92 6.65 -0.47
N ARG A 43 14.38 7.81 -0.85
CA ARG A 43 12.96 7.93 -1.24
C ARG A 43 12.62 7.06 -2.44
N ILE A 44 13.51 6.99 -3.43
CA ILE A 44 13.34 6.13 -4.61
C ILE A 44 13.39 4.66 -4.20
N SER A 45 14.37 4.25 -3.39
CA SER A 45 14.51 2.89 -2.88
C SER A 45 13.28 2.45 -2.10
N LEU A 46 12.80 3.28 -1.16
CA LEU A 46 11.57 3.02 -0.42
C LEU A 46 10.36 2.94 -1.37
N GLY A 47 10.22 3.89 -2.29
CA GLY A 47 9.11 3.89 -3.26
C GLY A 47 9.06 2.62 -4.11
N LYS A 48 10.22 2.09 -4.51
CA LYS A 48 10.32 0.86 -5.32
C LYS A 48 10.00 -0.41 -4.52
N ASN A 49 10.51 -0.51 -3.28
CA ASN A 49 10.43 -1.74 -2.49
C ASN A 49 9.16 -1.85 -1.65
N VAL A 50 8.68 -0.74 -1.07
CA VAL A 50 7.53 -0.74 -0.14
C VAL A 50 6.29 -0.04 -0.69
N GLY A 51 6.42 0.73 -1.77
CA GLY A 51 5.31 1.53 -2.33
C GLY A 51 4.10 0.70 -2.78
N PHE A 52 4.30 -0.54 -3.22
CA PHE A 52 3.17 -1.42 -3.56
C PHE A 52 2.39 -1.88 -2.32
N GLY A 53 3.10 -2.24 -1.24
CA GLY A 53 2.48 -2.61 0.03
C GLY A 53 1.64 -1.47 0.63
N LEU A 54 2.15 -0.23 0.54
CA LEU A 54 1.38 0.96 0.93
C LEU A 54 0.05 1.04 0.18
N MET A 55 0.06 0.87 -1.14
CA MET A 55 -1.18 0.93 -1.93
C MET A 55 -2.18 -0.11 -1.45
N VAL A 56 -1.70 -1.34 -1.16
CA VAL A 56 -2.52 -2.44 -0.62
C VAL A 56 -3.16 -2.07 0.70
N LEU A 57 -2.39 -1.52 1.64
CA LEU A 57 -2.92 -1.08 2.94
C LEU A 57 -3.98 -0.01 2.79
N ILE A 58 -3.72 1.06 2.02
CA ILE A 58 -4.68 2.15 1.79
C ILE A 58 -6.00 1.62 1.23
N ALA A 59 -5.93 0.70 0.27
CA ALA A 59 -7.13 0.15 -0.32
C ALA A 59 -7.89 -0.80 0.61
N CYS A 60 -7.20 -1.51 1.51
CA CYS A 60 -7.86 -2.28 2.57
C CYS A 60 -8.58 -1.39 3.58
N THR A 61 -8.04 -0.22 3.91
CA THR A 61 -8.63 0.67 4.93
C THR A 61 -9.70 1.60 4.35
N GLU A 62 -9.50 2.12 3.13
CA GLU A 62 -10.40 3.13 2.54
C GLU A 62 -11.43 2.56 1.56
N PHE A 63 -11.09 1.48 0.87
CA PHE A 63 -11.88 1.00 -0.28
C PHE A 63 -12.45 -0.39 -0.08
N TYR A 64 -12.15 -1.08 1.01
CA TYR A 64 -12.73 -2.39 1.29
C TYR A 64 -14.20 -2.25 1.72
N ASP A 65 -15.02 -3.14 1.19
CA ASP A 65 -16.44 -3.26 1.46
C ASP A 65 -16.66 -4.62 2.15
N PRO A 66 -16.77 -4.64 3.49
CA PRO A 66 -16.86 -5.87 4.25
C PRO A 66 -18.19 -6.60 4.06
N GLU A 67 -19.27 -5.88 3.74
CA GLU A 67 -20.59 -6.48 3.48
C GLU A 67 -20.55 -7.33 2.21
N PHE A 68 -19.97 -6.79 1.14
CA PHE A 68 -19.89 -7.46 -0.15
C PHE A 68 -18.57 -8.20 -0.41
N LYS A 69 -17.66 -8.22 0.58
CA LYS A 69 -16.31 -8.81 0.51
C LYS A 69 -15.56 -8.46 -0.77
N ARG A 70 -15.48 -7.16 -1.06
CA ARG A 70 -14.87 -6.63 -2.28
C ARG A 70 -14.25 -5.27 -2.05
N PHE A 71 -13.43 -4.82 -2.98
CA PHE A 71 -12.98 -3.43 -2.99
C PHE A 71 -13.92 -2.57 -3.85
N LYS A 72 -14.12 -1.29 -3.53
CA LYS A 72 -15.07 -0.42 -4.26
C LYS A 72 -14.51 0.11 -5.57
N HIS A 73 -13.22 0.46 -5.60
CA HIS A 73 -12.62 1.20 -6.73
C HIS A 73 -11.48 0.48 -7.43
N ILE A 74 -10.62 -0.22 -6.70
CA ILE A 74 -9.40 -0.87 -7.19
C ILE A 74 -9.53 -2.36 -6.88
N TRP A 75 -8.97 -3.26 -7.67
CA TRP A 75 -8.96 -4.71 -7.38
C TRP A 75 -10.34 -5.40 -7.29
N ASN A 76 -11.43 -4.69 -7.63
CA ASN A 76 -12.79 -5.24 -7.73
C ASN A 76 -13.06 -5.99 -9.04
N TRP A 77 -12.07 -6.69 -9.56
CA TRP A 77 -12.22 -7.34 -10.85
C TRP A 77 -12.81 -8.74 -10.70
N THR A 78 -13.56 -9.18 -11.71
CA THR A 78 -13.90 -10.59 -11.88
C THR A 78 -12.68 -11.32 -12.45
N MET A 79 -12.33 -12.45 -11.84
CA MET A 79 -11.18 -13.24 -12.24
C MET A 79 -11.57 -14.71 -12.22
N PRO A 80 -11.44 -15.44 -13.34
CA PRO A 80 -11.68 -16.88 -13.38
C PRO A 80 -10.73 -17.60 -12.41
N MET A 81 -11.17 -18.70 -11.80
CA MET A 81 -10.34 -19.48 -10.88
C MET A 81 -9.05 -20.00 -11.52
N GLN A 82 -9.07 -20.22 -12.84
CA GLN A 82 -7.92 -20.70 -13.61
C GLN A 82 -6.88 -19.61 -13.88
N ASN A 83 -7.16 -18.35 -13.54
CA ASN A 83 -6.20 -17.26 -13.70
C ASN A 83 -5.10 -17.38 -12.63
N PRO A 84 -3.80 -17.29 -12.99
CA PRO A 84 -2.70 -17.35 -12.03
C PRO A 84 -2.78 -16.30 -10.89
N LEU A 85 -3.46 -15.18 -11.12
CA LEU A 85 -3.64 -14.11 -10.14
C LEU A 85 -4.86 -14.32 -9.22
N PHE A 86 -5.62 -15.42 -9.38
CA PHE A 86 -6.81 -15.67 -8.58
C PHE A 86 -6.46 -15.81 -7.09
N SER A 87 -5.39 -16.56 -6.78
CA SER A 87 -4.87 -16.67 -5.41
C SER A 87 -4.44 -15.30 -4.85
N TYR A 88 -3.78 -14.48 -5.67
CA TYR A 88 -3.40 -13.12 -5.28
C TYR A 88 -4.64 -12.26 -4.91
N LYS A 89 -5.73 -12.35 -5.69
CA LYS A 89 -7.00 -11.68 -5.37
C LYS A 89 -7.56 -12.17 -4.03
N LEU A 90 -7.56 -13.48 -3.77
CA LEU A 90 -8.05 -14.03 -2.51
C LEU A 90 -7.23 -13.53 -1.31
N HIS A 91 -5.91 -13.44 -1.43
CA HIS A 91 -5.05 -12.88 -0.39
C HIS A 91 -5.32 -11.39 -0.14
N LEU A 92 -5.59 -10.60 -1.19
CA LEU A 92 -6.00 -9.21 -1.02
C LEU A 92 -7.33 -9.08 -0.26
N LEU A 93 -8.32 -9.90 -0.58
CA LEU A 93 -9.61 -9.90 0.13
C LEU A 93 -9.44 -10.34 1.59
N SER A 94 -8.65 -11.39 1.84
CA SER A 94 -8.34 -11.84 3.20
C SER A 94 -7.61 -10.78 4.02
N LEU A 95 -6.73 -10.00 3.41
CA LEU A 95 -6.11 -8.86 4.08
C LEU A 95 -7.13 -7.76 4.37
N GLY A 96 -8.04 -7.47 3.43
CA GLY A 96 -9.17 -6.55 3.65
C GLY A 96 -10.02 -6.94 4.84
N ASP A 97 -10.41 -8.23 4.94
CA ASP A 97 -11.14 -8.78 6.08
C ASP A 97 -10.37 -8.56 7.40
N LYS A 98 -9.09 -8.93 7.45
CA LYS A 98 -8.24 -8.73 8.65
C LYS A 98 -8.13 -7.27 9.05
N MET A 99 -7.91 -6.36 8.09
CA MET A 99 -7.83 -4.93 8.39
C MET A 99 -9.16 -4.39 8.92
N HIS A 100 -10.29 -4.90 8.42
CA HIS A 100 -11.61 -4.55 8.92
C HIS A 100 -11.86 -5.08 10.34
N GLU A 101 -11.42 -6.31 10.64
CA GLU A 101 -11.54 -6.93 11.97
C GLU A 101 -10.76 -6.18 13.06
N ILE A 102 -9.60 -5.62 12.71
CA ILE A 102 -8.80 -4.80 13.65
C ILE A 102 -9.51 -3.47 13.97
N GLN A 103 -10.51 -3.07 13.17
CA GLN A 103 -11.27 -1.83 13.33
C GLN A 103 -10.39 -0.59 13.41
N VAL A 104 -9.31 -0.56 12.61
CA VAL A 104 -8.44 0.62 12.59
C VAL A 104 -9.18 1.85 12.09
N ASP A 105 -9.04 2.94 12.83
CA ASP A 105 -9.56 4.23 12.40
C ASP A 105 -8.68 4.83 11.27
N ARG A 106 -9.15 5.93 10.68
CA ARG A 106 -8.44 6.59 9.57
C ARG A 106 -7.06 7.14 9.98
N THR A 107 -6.91 7.56 11.22
CA THR A 107 -5.65 8.09 11.77
C THR A 107 -4.65 6.96 11.93
N GLU A 108 -5.05 5.85 12.55
CA GLU A 108 -4.24 4.63 12.71
C GLU A 108 -3.83 4.07 11.34
N ALA A 109 -4.77 3.97 10.40
CA ALA A 109 -4.50 3.55 9.03
C ALA A 109 -3.44 4.43 8.36
N SER A 110 -3.55 5.76 8.50
CA SER A 110 -2.60 6.72 7.95
C SER A 110 -1.21 6.59 8.60
N MET A 111 -1.14 6.40 9.91
CA MET A 111 0.12 6.20 10.62
C MET A 111 0.78 4.87 10.29
N MET A 112 0.03 3.77 10.22
CA MET A 112 0.54 2.47 9.77
C MET A 112 1.08 2.53 8.34
N CYS A 113 0.39 3.25 7.45
CA CYS A 113 0.85 3.53 6.10
C CYS A 113 2.19 4.30 6.10
N ALA A 114 2.32 5.33 6.93
CA ALA A 114 3.54 6.10 7.06
C ALA A 114 4.71 5.26 7.61
N ILE A 115 4.46 4.46 8.66
CA ILE A 115 5.43 3.54 9.26
C ILE A 115 5.92 2.52 8.22
N SER A 116 5.00 1.93 7.45
CA SER A 116 5.31 0.97 6.38
C SER A 116 6.19 1.59 5.29
N MET A 117 5.98 2.87 4.97
CA MET A 117 6.79 3.61 4.01
C MET A 117 8.19 3.96 4.51
N THR A 118 8.43 3.86 5.80
CA THR A 118 9.73 4.09 6.45
C THR A 118 10.35 2.78 6.93
N SER A 119 10.24 1.72 6.12
CA SER A 119 10.86 0.43 6.44
C SER A 119 12.39 0.49 6.34
N ILE A 120 13.06 0.11 7.42
CA ILE A 120 14.53 0.11 7.52
C ILE A 120 15.16 -1.09 6.80
N ASP A 121 14.39 -2.16 6.57
CA ASP A 121 14.86 -3.39 5.90
C ASP A 121 14.86 -3.23 4.37
N CYS A 122 14.63 -2.01 3.87
CA CYS A 122 14.66 -1.71 2.46
C CYS A 122 16.10 -1.82 1.92
N PRO A 123 16.36 -2.66 0.91
CA PRO A 123 17.67 -2.73 0.29
C PRO A 123 18.01 -1.41 -0.41
N GLY A 124 19.28 -1.01 -0.37
CA GLY A 124 19.79 0.17 -1.07
C GLY A 124 19.51 1.50 -0.38
N LEU A 125 19.28 1.51 0.94
CA LEU A 125 19.27 2.75 1.74
C LEU A 125 20.70 3.26 1.98
N LEU A 126 20.94 4.52 1.63
CA LEU A 126 22.18 5.26 1.88
C LEU A 126 22.25 5.78 3.32
N LYS A 127 21.13 6.27 3.87
CA LYS A 127 21.06 6.85 5.22
C LYS A 127 19.96 6.17 6.07
N PRO A 128 20.10 4.87 6.39
CA PRO A 128 19.08 4.11 7.13
C PRO A 128 18.76 4.70 8.51
N LYS A 129 19.71 5.39 9.15
CA LYS A 129 19.48 6.06 10.44
C LYS A 129 18.38 7.12 10.37
N ILE A 130 18.33 7.94 9.32
CA ILE A 130 17.30 8.97 9.18
C ILE A 130 15.92 8.32 8.98
N VAL A 131 15.87 7.21 8.22
CA VAL A 131 14.65 6.41 8.06
C VAL A 131 14.16 5.89 9.41
N CYS A 132 15.09 5.36 10.22
CA CYS A 132 14.79 4.89 11.58
C CYS A 132 14.24 6.02 12.46
N ASP A 133 14.92 7.17 12.52
CA ASP A 133 14.50 8.30 13.35
C ASP A 133 13.07 8.78 13.01
N ILE A 134 12.73 8.82 11.72
CA ILE A 134 11.37 9.17 11.27
C ILE A 134 10.37 8.08 11.67
N ARG A 135 10.71 6.81 11.42
CA ARG A 135 9.84 5.67 11.74
C ARG A 135 9.54 5.61 13.23
N ASP A 136 10.56 5.78 14.07
CA ASP A 136 10.43 5.68 15.52
C ASP A 136 9.54 6.80 16.06
N ALA A 137 9.64 8.02 15.50
CA ALA A 137 8.72 9.12 15.81
C ALA A 137 7.26 8.81 15.40
N LEU A 138 7.05 8.15 14.25
CA LEU A 138 5.72 7.73 13.81
C LEU A 138 5.14 6.60 14.68
N ILE A 139 5.98 5.67 15.14
CA ILE A 139 5.59 4.60 16.07
C ILE A 139 5.16 5.20 17.41
N VAL A 140 5.93 6.15 17.94
CA VAL A 140 5.58 6.85 19.19
C VAL A 140 4.25 7.60 19.03
N ALA A 141 4.03 8.27 17.90
CA ALA A 141 2.77 8.94 17.61
C ALA A 141 1.58 7.97 17.54
N LEU A 142 1.77 6.81 16.92
CA LEU A 142 0.74 5.77 16.86
C LEU A 142 0.44 5.18 18.24
N GLN A 143 1.47 4.91 19.04
CA GLN A 143 1.32 4.44 20.41
C GLN A 143 0.54 5.44 21.26
N ALA A 144 0.81 6.75 21.12
CA ALA A 144 0.10 7.79 21.83
C ALA A 144 -1.36 7.96 21.39
N HIS A 145 -1.72 7.55 20.17
CA HIS A 145 -3.09 7.57 19.67
C HIS A 145 -3.92 6.37 20.15
N ILE A 146 -3.27 5.20 20.25
CA ILE A 146 -3.92 3.94 20.67
C ILE A 146 -4.05 3.84 22.22
N SER A 147 -3.23 4.58 22.97
CA SER A 147 -3.22 4.58 24.45
C SER A 147 -4.32 5.46 25.04
#